data_AF-A0AB34K7X1-F1
#
_entry.id   AF-A0AB34K7X1-F1
#
_cell.length_a   1.000
_cell.length_b   1.000
_cell.length_c   1.000
_cell.angle_alpha   90.00
_cell.angle_beta   90.00
_cell.angle_gamma   90.00
#
_symmetry.space_group_name_H-M   'P 1'
#
loop_
_entity.id
_entity.type
_entity.pdbx_description
1 polymer ?
#
loop_
_entity_poly.entity_id
_entity_poly.type
_entity_poly.pdbx_seq_one_letter_code
_entity_poly.pdbx_strand_id
1 'polypeptide(L)'
;MPVRICAPRVGVQRRERTAERYSMRASLVLAALASASATLTATDFVPYFSYTGSLAVSGTVGPVTTTSTTQTGAYSLSGLDTACSSGAGTAANSCQLKLHVGTTCSSFAGADYYAGVVTSSPWSVTYTSTSGAATGSISVTTGGSEADITGRMFIVYGFDGGAIACAILGAPEELALVSSVARVSKDNCHNIAAIKRGTKTAKAAWDLNGKKVHDKVEALRSLPVLNEYNCKHTFSG
;
A
#
# COMPACT_ATOMS: atom_id res chain seq x y z
N MET A 1 36.29 -10.12 -85.20
CA MET A 1 34.92 -10.64 -85.41
C MET A 1 34.24 -10.79 -84.05
N PRO A 2 32.93 -10.55 -83.97
CA PRO A 2 32.24 -9.68 -82.99
C PRO A 2 31.87 -10.45 -81.70
N VAL A 3 31.37 -9.90 -80.60
CA VAL A 3 30.15 -9.08 -80.43
C VAL A 3 30.19 -8.42 -79.04
N ARG A 4 29.82 -7.12 -79.00
CA ARG A 4 29.39 -6.40 -77.78
C ARG A 4 28.01 -6.88 -77.34
N ILE A 5 27.78 -7.07 -76.04
CA ILE A 5 26.44 -6.86 -75.45
C ILE A 5 26.56 -6.04 -74.16
N CYS A 6 25.65 -5.07 -74.05
CA CYS A 6 25.59 -3.93 -73.15
C CYS A 6 25.46 -4.23 -71.65
N ALA A 7 25.88 -3.26 -70.83
CA ALA A 7 25.44 -3.06 -69.45
C ALA A 7 23.95 -2.59 -69.41
N PRO A 8 23.25 -2.61 -68.25
CA PRO A 8 23.38 -1.47 -67.33
C PRO A 8 23.35 -1.79 -65.83
N ARG A 9 23.75 -0.74 -65.10
CA ARG A 9 23.75 -0.45 -63.66
C ARG A 9 22.50 -0.94 -62.90
N VAL A 10 22.65 -1.20 -61.59
CA VAL A 10 22.19 -0.30 -60.49
C VAL A 10 22.39 -0.99 -59.13
N GLY A 11 23.08 -0.29 -58.20
CA GLY A 11 22.94 -0.42 -56.75
C GLY A 11 23.53 -1.69 -56.12
N VAL A 12 24.07 -1.72 -54.91
CA VAL A 12 24.13 -0.77 -53.81
C VAL A 12 25.38 -1.16 -53.02
N GLN A 13 26.35 -0.26 -52.95
CA GLN A 13 27.39 -0.33 -51.94
C GLN A 13 26.73 -0.25 -50.55
N ARG A 14 27.30 -1.00 -49.59
CA ARG A 14 27.30 -0.68 -48.15
C ARG A 14 26.13 -1.20 -47.30
N ARG A 15 26.10 -2.50 -46.99
CA ARG A 15 25.37 -3.04 -45.81
C ARG A 15 26.03 -4.28 -45.18
N GLU A 16 27.32 -4.23 -44.83
CA GLU A 16 27.97 -5.39 -44.18
C GLU A 16 28.88 -5.05 -42.98
N ARG A 17 28.69 -3.92 -42.29
CA ARG A 17 29.51 -3.57 -41.11
C ARG A 17 28.76 -3.19 -39.83
N THR A 18 27.46 -3.48 -39.73
CA THR A 18 26.64 -3.03 -38.60
C THR A 18 26.05 -4.13 -37.72
N ALA A 19 26.24 -5.42 -38.03
CA ALA A 19 25.70 -6.52 -37.22
C ALA A 19 26.58 -6.91 -36.01
N GLU A 20 27.89 -6.65 -36.04
CA GLU A 20 28.82 -7.13 -34.99
C GLU A 20 29.03 -6.18 -33.80
N ARG A 21 28.39 -5.00 -33.76
CA ARG A 21 28.50 -4.06 -32.63
C ARG A 21 27.28 -4.02 -31.70
N TYR A 22 26.32 -4.92 -31.89
CA TYR A 22 25.09 -4.96 -31.09
C TYR A 22 25.07 -6.05 -30.00
N SER A 23 26.16 -6.80 -29.82
CA SER A 23 26.19 -7.94 -28.88
C SER A 23 27.00 -7.71 -27.58
N MET A 24 27.24 -6.44 -27.19
CA MET A 24 27.96 -6.12 -25.93
C MET A 24 27.36 -4.92 -25.15
N ARG A 25 26.06 -4.63 -25.31
CA ARG A 25 25.37 -3.59 -24.50
C ARG A 25 23.98 -3.99 -24.01
N ALA A 26 23.68 -5.28 -23.92
CA ALA A 26 22.43 -5.80 -23.35
C ALA A 26 22.62 -6.55 -22.02
N SER A 27 23.75 -6.37 -21.35
CA SER A 27 24.03 -7.04 -20.06
C SER A 27 24.71 -6.08 -19.10
N LEU A 28 23.93 -5.14 -18.55
CA LEU A 28 24.26 -4.44 -17.28
C LEU A 28 23.10 -3.63 -16.69
N VAL A 29 21.85 -3.99 -17.01
CA VAL A 29 20.67 -3.51 -16.27
C VAL A 29 19.80 -4.70 -15.91
N LEU A 30 20.37 -5.66 -15.16
CA LEU A 30 19.59 -6.72 -14.52
C LEU A 30 20.28 -7.16 -13.21
N ALA A 31 20.57 -6.21 -12.34
CA ALA A 31 20.89 -6.35 -10.91
C ALA A 31 21.13 -4.92 -10.39
N ALA A 32 20.43 -4.34 -9.42
CA ALA A 32 19.60 -4.89 -8.38
C ALA A 32 18.39 -3.97 -8.18
N LEU A 33 17.18 -4.49 -8.38
CA LEU A 33 16.12 -4.11 -7.46
C LEU A 33 16.40 -4.95 -6.22
N ALA A 34 17.22 -4.42 -5.31
CA ALA A 34 17.14 -4.89 -3.94
C ALA A 34 15.67 -4.73 -3.56
N SER A 35 14.98 -5.84 -3.29
CA SER A 35 13.65 -5.82 -2.71
C SER A 35 13.79 -5.05 -1.40
N ALA A 36 13.54 -3.74 -1.42
CA ALA A 36 13.34 -3.00 -0.20
C ALA A 36 12.10 -3.65 0.42
N SER A 37 12.28 -4.42 1.50
CA SER A 37 11.16 -4.91 2.31
C SER A 37 10.30 -3.69 2.63
N ALA A 38 9.05 -3.66 2.17
CA ALA A 38 8.23 -2.50 2.35
C ALA A 38 7.88 -2.43 3.84
N THR A 39 8.41 -1.43 4.53
CA THR A 39 8.02 -1.21 5.93
C THR A 39 6.57 -0.75 5.96
N LEU A 40 5.71 -1.55 6.56
CA LEU A 40 4.30 -1.21 6.70
C LEU A 40 4.08 -0.39 7.97
N THR A 41 3.13 0.54 7.92
CA THR A 41 2.72 1.32 9.07
C THR A 41 1.20 1.39 9.14
N ALA A 42 0.66 1.33 10.34
CA ALA A 42 -0.72 1.72 10.60
C ALA A 42 -0.67 3.08 11.32
N THR A 43 -1.15 4.09 10.61
CA THR A 43 -1.31 5.48 11.09
C THR A 43 -2.77 5.88 10.94
N ASP A 44 -3.11 7.12 11.35
CA ASP A 44 -4.45 7.69 11.17
C ASP A 44 -5.56 6.85 11.80
N PHE A 45 -5.31 6.41 13.04
CA PHE A 45 -6.30 5.68 13.82
C PHE A 45 -7.62 6.46 13.92
N VAL A 46 -8.71 5.76 13.60
CA VAL A 46 -10.08 6.25 13.77
C VAL A 46 -10.80 5.37 14.79
N PRO A 47 -11.86 5.87 15.44
CA PRO A 47 -12.74 5.03 16.24
C PRO A 47 -13.18 3.80 15.43
N TYR A 48 -13.18 2.63 16.06
CA TYR A 48 -13.77 1.45 15.44
C TYR A 48 -15.25 1.72 15.11
N PHE A 49 -15.78 1.18 14.01
CA PHE A 49 -17.06 1.66 13.46
C PHE A 49 -18.26 1.53 14.41
N SER A 50 -18.21 0.59 15.35
CA SER A 50 -19.24 0.36 16.37
C SER A 50 -18.88 0.94 17.74
N TYR A 51 -17.73 1.60 17.88
CA TYR A 51 -17.29 2.18 19.15
C TYR A 51 -18.01 3.51 19.40
N THR A 52 -18.68 3.59 20.56
CA THR A 52 -19.48 4.76 20.97
C THR A 52 -18.87 5.50 22.16
N GLY A 53 -17.70 5.09 22.64
CA GLY A 53 -16.99 5.73 23.74
C GLY A 53 -16.23 6.98 23.31
N SER A 54 -15.52 7.60 24.26
CA SER A 54 -14.83 8.87 24.07
C SER A 54 -13.32 8.75 23.80
N LEU A 55 -12.76 7.54 23.86
CA LEU A 55 -11.34 7.32 23.57
C LEU A 55 -11.01 7.68 22.11
N ALA A 56 -9.89 8.36 21.91
CA ALA A 56 -9.43 8.83 20.62
C ALA A 56 -7.97 8.42 20.43
N VAL A 57 -7.76 7.17 20.00
CA VAL A 57 -6.41 6.63 19.80
C VAL A 57 -5.73 7.33 18.64
N SER A 58 -4.47 7.68 18.83
CA SER A 58 -3.59 8.28 17.81
C SER A 58 -2.17 7.75 17.95
N GLY A 59 -1.32 8.03 16.96
CA GLY A 59 0.06 7.58 16.91
C GLY A 59 0.30 6.57 15.78
N THR A 60 1.28 5.69 15.98
CA THR A 60 1.80 4.82 14.93
C THR A 60 2.02 3.41 15.43
N VAL A 61 1.64 2.45 14.60
CA VAL A 61 2.19 1.09 14.63
C VAL A 61 3.07 0.91 13.41
N GLY A 62 4.31 0.52 13.64
CA GLY A 62 5.33 0.33 12.62
C GLY A 62 6.61 1.13 12.91
N PRO A 63 7.63 1.03 12.04
CA PRO A 63 7.65 0.19 10.84
C PRO A 63 7.50 -1.29 11.18
N VAL A 64 6.62 -1.98 10.45
CA VAL A 64 6.44 -3.42 10.50
C VAL A 64 7.19 -4.04 9.34
N THR A 65 8.05 -5.01 9.61
CA THR A 65 8.76 -5.81 8.62
C THR A 65 8.38 -7.28 8.73
N THR A 66 8.41 -7.96 7.60
CA THR A 66 8.18 -9.41 7.54
C THR A 66 9.50 -10.12 7.32
N THR A 67 9.87 -11.02 8.25
CA THR A 67 10.97 -11.97 8.04
C THR A 67 10.39 -13.38 8.02
N SER A 68 10.55 -14.10 6.90
CA SER A 68 9.82 -15.34 6.64
C SER A 68 8.31 -15.11 6.75
N THR A 69 7.68 -15.55 7.85
CA THR A 69 6.25 -15.35 8.12
C THR A 69 5.99 -14.65 9.46
N THR A 70 7.02 -14.00 10.01
CA THR A 70 6.96 -13.29 11.30
C THR A 70 6.97 -11.79 11.06
N GLN A 71 5.97 -11.12 11.65
CA GLN A 71 5.77 -9.68 11.58
C GLN A 71 6.40 -9.04 12.81
N THR A 72 7.38 -8.16 12.61
CA THR A 72 8.06 -7.47 13.68
C THR A 72 7.94 -5.96 13.51
N GLY A 73 7.65 -5.24 14.58
CA GLY A 73 7.56 -3.79 14.53
C GLY A 73 7.49 -3.15 15.92
N ALA A 74 7.21 -1.85 15.95
CA ALA A 74 7.02 -1.10 17.18
C ALA A 74 5.65 -0.43 17.21
N TYR A 75 5.22 0.03 18.38
CA TYR A 75 4.08 0.92 18.50
C TYR A 75 4.41 2.09 19.43
N SER A 76 3.80 3.23 19.14
CA SER A 76 3.79 4.43 19.97
C SER A 76 2.41 5.06 19.83
N LEU A 77 1.59 4.88 20.86
CA LEU A 77 0.17 5.20 20.83
C LEU A 77 -0.21 6.09 22.02
N SER A 78 -1.19 6.96 21.80
CA SER A 78 -1.79 7.87 22.78
C SER A 78 -3.30 7.83 22.68
N GLY A 79 -4.01 8.31 23.71
CA GLY A 79 -5.49 8.27 23.76
C GLY A 79 -6.05 6.87 24.02
N LEU A 80 -5.23 5.98 24.58
CA LEU A 80 -5.59 4.63 24.99
C LEU A 80 -6.43 4.63 26.26
N ASP A 81 -7.10 3.50 26.50
CA ASP A 81 -7.81 3.24 27.76
C ASP A 81 -6.83 3.28 28.95
N THR A 82 -7.13 4.12 29.95
CA THR A 82 -6.31 4.24 31.18
C THR A 82 -6.54 3.10 32.15
N ALA A 83 -7.62 2.33 32.00
CA ALA A 83 -7.83 1.10 32.76
C ALA A 83 -6.78 0.02 32.42
N CYS A 84 -6.13 0.10 31.25
CA CYS A 84 -4.98 -0.74 30.87
C CYS A 84 -3.68 -0.40 31.60
N SER A 85 -3.70 0.43 32.65
CA SER A 85 -2.50 0.85 33.40
C SER A 85 -1.82 -0.25 34.19
N SER A 86 -2.56 -1.31 34.54
CA SER A 86 -2.01 -2.54 35.13
C SER A 86 -1.85 -3.67 34.11
N GLY A 87 -1.92 -3.35 32.81
CA GLY A 87 -1.93 -4.32 31.72
C GLY A 87 -3.31 -4.90 31.44
N ALA A 88 -3.33 -6.00 30.69
CA ALA A 88 -4.55 -6.71 30.29
C ALA A 88 -5.28 -7.33 31.49
N GLY A 89 -6.61 -7.20 31.50
CA GLY A 89 -7.52 -7.87 32.43
C GLY A 89 -7.97 -9.25 31.94
N THR A 90 -9.06 -9.76 32.54
CA THR A 90 -9.62 -11.08 32.23
C THR A 90 -10.58 -11.10 31.04
N ALA A 91 -11.03 -9.92 30.58
CA ALA A 91 -11.87 -9.82 29.41
C ALA A 91 -11.11 -10.29 28.15
N ALA A 92 -11.82 -10.98 27.25
CA ALA A 92 -11.25 -11.35 25.96
C ALA A 92 -10.79 -10.08 25.22
N ASN A 93 -9.58 -10.11 24.64
CA ASN A 93 -8.96 -8.96 23.97
C ASN A 93 -8.57 -7.78 24.87
N SER A 94 -8.65 -7.90 26.20
CA SER A 94 -8.32 -6.79 27.09
C SER A 94 -6.92 -6.21 26.80
N CYS A 95 -6.86 -4.92 26.47
CA CYS A 95 -5.63 -4.18 26.17
C CYS A 95 -4.77 -4.81 25.08
N GLN A 96 -5.38 -5.42 24.06
CA GLN A 96 -4.67 -6.11 22.98
C GLN A 96 -4.53 -5.26 21.72
N LEU A 97 -3.47 -5.55 20.97
CA LEU A 97 -3.21 -5.05 19.63
C LEU A 97 -3.23 -6.22 18.65
N LYS A 98 -4.09 -6.15 17.62
CA LYS A 98 -4.29 -7.28 16.70
C LYS A 98 -4.41 -6.84 15.25
N LEU A 99 -3.91 -7.68 14.34
CA LEU A 99 -4.27 -7.60 12.93
C LEU A 99 -5.43 -8.55 12.64
N HIS A 100 -6.39 -8.09 11.85
CA HIS A 100 -7.58 -8.84 11.45
C HIS A 100 -7.64 -9.05 9.94
N VAL A 101 -8.49 -9.98 9.51
CA VAL A 101 -8.70 -10.26 8.08
C VAL A 101 -9.34 -9.10 7.31
N GLY A 102 -10.13 -8.26 7.98
CA GLY A 102 -10.82 -7.11 7.39
C GLY A 102 -9.85 -6.06 6.85
N THR A 103 -10.34 -5.25 5.93
CA THR A 103 -9.52 -4.30 5.15
C THR A 103 -10.06 -2.86 5.16
N THR A 104 -11.14 -2.60 5.90
CA THR A 104 -11.68 -1.24 6.06
C THR A 104 -12.23 -1.00 7.45
N CYS A 105 -11.88 0.15 8.04
CA CYS A 105 -12.33 0.52 9.38
C CYS A 105 -13.82 0.90 9.47
N SER A 106 -14.62 0.71 8.41
CA SER A 106 -16.06 1.01 8.36
C SER A 106 -16.95 -0.24 8.48
N SER A 107 -16.36 -1.43 8.65
CA SER A 107 -17.08 -2.69 8.80
C SER A 107 -16.45 -3.57 9.87
N PHE A 108 -17.07 -4.74 10.12
CA PHE A 108 -16.52 -5.74 11.02
C PHE A 108 -15.10 -6.17 10.63
N ALA A 109 -14.23 -6.29 11.63
CA ALA A 109 -12.84 -6.72 11.47
C ALA A 109 -12.72 -8.18 10.99
N GLY A 110 -13.67 -9.03 11.36
CA GLY A 110 -13.58 -10.48 11.15
C GLY A 110 -12.57 -11.14 12.10
N ALA A 111 -12.14 -12.35 11.76
CA ALA A 111 -11.18 -13.10 12.57
C ALA A 111 -9.80 -12.42 12.65
N ASP A 112 -9.06 -12.72 13.70
CA ASP A 112 -7.63 -12.41 13.81
C ASP A 112 -6.90 -12.99 12.59
N TYR A 113 -5.98 -12.23 12.00
CA TYR A 113 -5.28 -12.67 10.80
C TYR A 113 -4.18 -13.68 11.11
N TYR A 114 -4.23 -14.84 10.47
CA TYR A 114 -3.12 -15.79 10.39
C TYR A 114 -3.31 -16.68 9.16
N ALA A 115 -2.25 -17.37 8.74
CA ALA A 115 -2.24 -18.16 7.51
C ALA A 115 -1.26 -19.35 7.58
N GLY A 116 -1.30 -20.18 6.54
CA GLY A 116 -0.35 -21.27 6.34
C GLY A 116 -0.43 -22.33 7.44
N VAL A 117 0.70 -22.59 8.09
CA VAL A 117 0.82 -23.61 9.15
C VAL A 117 0.31 -23.15 10.51
N VAL A 118 -0.02 -21.87 10.66
CA VAL A 118 -0.63 -21.32 11.88
C VAL A 118 -2.12 -21.65 11.84
N THR A 119 -2.62 -22.41 12.80
CA THR A 119 -4.02 -22.90 12.81
C THR A 119 -4.89 -22.27 13.91
N SER A 120 -4.32 -21.36 14.69
CA SER A 120 -5.00 -20.61 15.76
C SER A 120 -4.42 -19.21 15.85
N SER A 121 -5.20 -18.25 16.37
CA SER A 121 -4.74 -16.85 16.46
C SER A 121 -3.41 -16.75 17.21
N PRO A 122 -2.35 -16.19 16.58
CA PRO A 122 -1.07 -15.95 17.21
C PRO A 122 -1.00 -14.58 17.91
N TRP A 123 -2.08 -13.78 17.87
CA TRP A 123 -2.08 -12.39 18.33
C TRP A 123 -2.29 -12.30 19.85
N SER A 124 -1.18 -12.34 20.59
CA SER A 124 -1.14 -12.16 22.04
C SER A 124 -0.48 -10.85 22.47
N VAL A 125 -0.36 -9.87 21.57
CA VAL A 125 0.28 -8.58 21.88
C VAL A 125 -0.64 -7.76 22.78
N THR A 126 -0.17 -7.48 23.99
CA THR A 126 -0.85 -6.61 24.96
C THR A 126 -0.05 -5.34 25.21
N TYR A 127 -0.72 -4.24 25.55
CA TYR A 127 -0.08 -3.01 25.99
C TYR A 127 -0.43 -2.65 27.44
N THR A 128 0.46 -1.89 28.07
CA THR A 128 0.20 -1.23 29.35
C THR A 128 0.18 0.27 29.13
N SER A 129 -0.91 0.93 29.55
CA SER A 129 -1.15 2.35 29.31
C SER A 129 -0.70 3.19 30.49
N THR A 130 0.24 4.12 30.29
CA THR A 130 0.63 5.12 31.28
C THR A 130 -0.01 6.44 30.87
N SER A 131 -1.00 6.89 31.64
CA SER A 131 -1.75 8.14 31.36
C SER A 131 -2.33 8.21 29.95
N GLY A 132 -2.79 7.06 29.42
CA GLY A 132 -3.38 6.97 28.08
C GLY A 132 -2.35 6.80 26.96
N ALA A 133 -1.07 6.61 27.27
CA ALA A 133 -0.01 6.39 26.30
C ALA A 133 0.71 5.05 26.50
N ALA A 134 1.14 4.42 25.41
CA ALA A 134 1.92 3.19 25.46
C ALA A 134 2.93 3.13 24.31
N THR A 135 4.11 2.60 24.59
CA THR A 135 5.12 2.24 23.59
C THR A 135 5.53 0.79 23.79
N GLY A 136 5.97 0.13 22.73
CA GLY A 136 6.42 -1.24 22.81
C GLY A 136 6.73 -1.85 21.45
N SER A 137 6.83 -3.18 21.42
CA SER A 137 7.16 -3.95 20.22
C SER A 137 6.11 -5.00 19.90
N ILE A 138 6.06 -5.36 18.62
CA ILE A 138 5.23 -6.42 18.06
C ILE A 138 6.20 -7.45 17.51
N SER A 139 5.98 -8.73 17.83
CA SER A 139 6.63 -9.85 17.13
C SER A 139 5.63 -11.00 17.09
N VAL A 140 5.06 -11.27 15.92
CA VAL A 140 3.97 -12.25 15.76
C VAL A 140 4.23 -13.09 14.52
N THR A 141 4.34 -14.40 14.70
CA THR A 141 4.41 -15.36 13.58
C THR A 141 3.01 -15.61 13.07
N THR A 142 2.60 -14.85 12.04
CA THR A 142 1.26 -14.93 11.45
C THR A 142 1.13 -16.06 10.44
N GLY A 143 2.24 -16.54 9.89
CA GLY A 143 2.22 -17.50 8.77
C GLY A 143 1.98 -16.84 7.41
N GLY A 144 1.76 -15.52 7.36
CA GLY A 144 1.57 -14.75 6.14
C GLY A 144 2.82 -13.98 5.70
N SER A 145 2.89 -13.65 4.42
CA SER A 145 3.88 -12.75 3.82
C SER A 145 3.55 -11.28 4.08
N GLU A 146 4.48 -10.38 3.73
CA GLU A 146 4.27 -8.91 3.78
C GLU A 146 3.06 -8.48 2.93
N ALA A 147 2.96 -9.04 1.73
CA ALA A 147 1.84 -8.80 0.82
C ALA A 147 0.52 -9.29 1.41
N ASP A 148 0.54 -10.38 2.18
CA ASP A 148 -0.68 -10.86 2.80
C ASP A 148 -1.16 -9.95 3.92
N ILE A 149 -0.27 -9.28 4.67
CA ILE A 149 -0.65 -8.40 5.79
C ILE A 149 -0.90 -6.94 5.37
N THR A 150 -0.46 -6.55 4.18
CA THR A 150 -0.73 -5.22 3.61
C THR A 150 -2.23 -5.03 3.36
N GLY A 151 -2.75 -3.85 3.71
CA GLY A 151 -4.17 -3.51 3.57
C GLY A 151 -5.06 -4.08 4.68
N ARG A 152 -4.50 -4.81 5.65
CA ARG A 152 -5.28 -5.38 6.75
C ARG A 152 -5.52 -4.41 7.88
N MET A 153 -6.62 -4.66 8.57
CA MET A 153 -7.08 -3.88 9.70
C MET A 153 -6.27 -4.18 10.95
N PHE A 154 -5.68 -3.14 11.52
CA PHE A 154 -5.07 -3.17 12.84
C PHE A 154 -6.03 -2.59 13.86
N ILE A 155 -6.41 -3.38 14.86
CA ILE A 155 -7.33 -3.00 15.93
C ILE A 155 -6.58 -2.81 17.25
N VAL A 156 -6.98 -1.75 17.95
CA VAL A 156 -6.63 -1.52 19.35
C VAL A 156 -7.86 -1.82 20.20
N TYR A 157 -7.69 -2.64 21.22
CA TYR A 157 -8.74 -3.03 22.16
C TYR A 157 -8.57 -2.33 23.51
N GLY A 158 -9.68 -1.91 24.12
CA GLY A 158 -9.75 -1.34 25.47
C GLY A 158 -9.65 -2.41 26.57
N PHE A 159 -9.71 -1.98 27.83
CA PHE A 159 -9.59 -2.88 28.98
C PHE A 159 -10.77 -3.86 29.09
N ASP A 160 -11.96 -3.43 28.68
CA ASP A 160 -13.18 -4.26 28.64
C ASP A 160 -13.20 -5.27 27.49
N GLY A 161 -12.19 -5.26 26.61
CA GLY A 161 -12.12 -6.12 25.43
C GLY A 161 -12.85 -5.59 24.20
N GLY A 162 -13.45 -4.38 24.28
CA GLY A 162 -14.06 -3.70 23.16
C GLY A 162 -13.02 -3.14 22.18
N ALA A 163 -13.28 -3.22 20.89
CA ALA A 163 -12.45 -2.57 19.88
C ALA A 163 -12.65 -1.04 19.98
N ILE A 164 -11.60 -0.29 20.29
CA ILE A 164 -11.67 1.16 20.52
C ILE A 164 -11.15 1.96 19.32
N ALA A 165 -10.22 1.41 18.54
CA ALA A 165 -9.67 2.10 17.38
C ALA A 165 -9.23 1.14 16.27
N CYS A 166 -9.14 1.70 15.08
CA CYS A 166 -8.83 1.01 13.85
C CYS A 166 -7.92 1.85 12.96
N ALA A 167 -6.89 1.22 12.39
CA ALA A 167 -6.09 1.74 11.29
C ALA A 167 -5.83 0.63 10.26
N ILE A 168 -5.44 1.00 9.05
CA ILE A 168 -5.04 0.02 8.02
C ILE A 168 -3.52 -0.04 7.98
N LEU A 169 -2.98 -1.26 8.05
CA LEU A 169 -1.55 -1.51 7.92
C LEU A 169 -1.17 -1.45 6.43
N GLY A 170 -0.35 -0.49 6.03
CA GLY A 170 0.06 -0.35 4.64
C GLY A 170 1.39 0.36 4.48
N ALA A 171 1.97 0.31 3.28
CA ALA A 171 3.19 1.04 2.99
C ALA A 171 2.86 2.54 2.75
N PRO A 172 3.46 3.48 3.48
CA PRO A 172 3.26 4.91 3.23
C PRO A 172 3.75 5.32 1.83
N GLU A 173 4.75 4.64 1.28
CA GLU A 173 5.22 4.84 -0.09
C GLU A 173 4.23 4.31 -1.14
N GLU A 174 3.49 3.23 -0.87
CA GLU A 174 2.46 2.76 -1.79
C GLU A 174 1.31 3.76 -1.89
N LEU A 175 0.90 4.34 -0.77
CA LEU A 175 -0.07 5.44 -0.77
C LEU A 175 0.45 6.66 -1.54
N ALA A 176 1.72 7.04 -1.32
CA ALA A 176 2.36 8.13 -2.05
C ALA A 176 2.48 7.83 -3.56
N LEU A 177 2.87 6.62 -3.93
CA LEU A 177 3.01 6.16 -5.32
C LEU A 177 1.64 6.12 -6.01
N VAL A 178 0.65 5.48 -5.41
CA VAL A 178 -0.69 5.34 -5.99
C VAL A 178 -1.39 6.70 -6.11
N SER A 179 -1.15 7.63 -5.17
CA SER A 179 -1.65 9.01 -5.24
C SER A 179 -0.85 9.93 -6.16
N SER A 180 0.43 9.65 -6.40
CA SER A 180 1.26 10.40 -7.35
C SER A 180 0.93 10.11 -8.83
N VAL A 181 0.32 8.95 -9.11
CA VAL A 181 -0.13 8.60 -10.47
C VAL A 181 -1.46 9.28 -10.77
N ALA A 182 -1.44 10.26 -11.68
CA ALA A 182 -2.64 10.94 -12.14
C ALA A 182 -3.64 9.96 -12.78
N ARG A 183 -4.90 10.03 -12.34
CA ARG A 183 -6.01 9.20 -12.85
C ARG A 183 -6.95 9.98 -13.77
N VAL A 184 -7.70 9.26 -14.59
CA VAL A 184 -8.75 9.81 -15.45
C VAL A 184 -9.84 10.48 -14.59
N SER A 185 -10.10 11.76 -14.88
CA SER A 185 -11.20 12.55 -14.33
C SER A 185 -11.65 13.57 -15.38
N LYS A 186 -12.87 14.11 -15.24
CA LYS A 186 -13.36 15.14 -16.17
C LYS A 186 -12.42 16.35 -16.21
N ASP A 187 -12.00 16.82 -15.03
CA ASP A 187 -11.04 17.92 -14.88
C ASP A 187 -9.67 17.60 -15.48
N ASN A 188 -9.10 16.42 -15.19
CA ASN A 188 -7.77 16.05 -15.69
C ASN A 188 -7.79 15.80 -17.20
N CYS A 189 -8.85 15.19 -17.73
CA CYS A 189 -8.98 14.95 -19.16
C CYS A 189 -9.19 16.24 -19.95
N HIS A 190 -9.99 17.18 -19.43
CA HIS A 190 -10.10 18.51 -20.03
C HIS A 190 -8.75 19.25 -20.07
N ASN A 191 -7.92 19.06 -19.05
CA ASN A 191 -6.61 19.73 -18.92
C ASN A 191 -5.42 18.87 -19.37
N ILE A 192 -5.63 17.72 -20.02
CA ILE A 192 -4.56 16.72 -20.25
C ILE A 192 -3.36 17.29 -21.01
N ALA A 193 -3.59 18.19 -21.97
CA ALA A 193 -2.52 18.84 -22.73
C ALA A 193 -1.67 19.80 -21.86
N ALA A 194 -2.30 20.50 -20.91
CA ALA A 194 -1.60 21.38 -19.98
C ALA A 194 -0.85 20.58 -18.90
N ILE A 195 -1.42 19.46 -18.46
CA ILE A 195 -0.78 18.52 -17.52
C ILE A 195 0.45 17.89 -18.17
N LYS A 196 0.36 17.42 -19.42
CA LYS A 196 1.50 16.88 -20.18
C LYS A 196 2.64 17.89 -20.38
N ARG A 197 2.33 19.19 -20.48
CA ARG A 197 3.32 20.27 -20.61
C ARG A 197 3.85 20.77 -19.26
N GLY A 198 3.37 20.22 -18.14
CA GLY A 198 3.75 20.67 -16.80
C GLY A 198 3.22 22.05 -16.41
N THR A 199 2.31 22.64 -17.20
CA THR A 199 1.74 23.97 -16.90
C THR A 199 0.52 23.92 -16.00
N LYS A 200 -0.01 22.72 -15.73
CA LYS A 200 -1.04 22.45 -14.73
C LYS A 200 -0.75 21.14 -13.99
N THR A 201 -1.00 21.11 -12.69
CA THR A 201 -0.94 19.88 -11.89
C THR A 201 -2.23 19.09 -12.05
N ALA A 202 -2.13 17.77 -12.20
CA ALA A 202 -3.30 16.90 -12.16
C ALA A 202 -3.98 17.01 -10.79
N LYS A 203 -5.30 17.10 -10.78
CA LYS A 203 -6.08 17.05 -9.55
C LYS A 203 -6.26 15.59 -9.12
N ALA A 204 -6.41 15.39 -7.82
CA ALA A 204 -6.88 14.13 -7.27
C ALA A 204 -8.23 13.74 -7.93
N ALA A 205 -8.49 12.43 -8.02
CA ALA A 205 -9.77 11.94 -8.53
C ALA A 205 -10.95 12.55 -7.74
N TRP A 206 -12.07 12.79 -8.43
CA TRP A 206 -13.14 13.70 -8.01
C TRP A 206 -14.08 13.17 -6.91
N ASP A 207 -13.73 12.10 -6.22
CA ASP A 207 -14.49 11.56 -5.09
C ASP A 207 -13.54 10.87 -4.11
N LEU A 208 -12.61 11.62 -3.52
CA LEU A 208 -11.77 11.10 -2.43
C LEU A 208 -12.07 11.79 -1.09
N ASN A 209 -12.93 12.81 -1.09
CA ASN A 209 -13.28 13.54 0.13
C ASN A 209 -14.08 12.64 1.08
N GLY A 210 -13.72 12.65 2.37
CA GLY A 210 -14.36 11.81 3.39
C GLY A 210 -14.02 10.31 3.31
N LYS A 211 -13.33 9.84 2.26
CA LYS A 211 -12.87 8.44 2.17
C LYS A 211 -11.64 8.20 3.05
N LYS A 212 -11.57 7.05 3.70
CA LYS A 212 -10.40 6.63 4.48
C LYS A 212 -9.22 6.37 3.53
N VAL A 213 -7.99 6.42 4.05
CA VAL A 213 -6.76 6.31 3.25
C VAL A 213 -6.75 5.06 2.36
N HIS A 214 -7.11 3.90 2.88
CA HIS A 214 -7.19 2.65 2.10
C HIS A 214 -8.27 2.72 1.01
N ASP A 215 -9.47 3.23 1.34
CA ASP A 215 -10.55 3.38 0.36
C ASP A 215 -10.14 4.32 -0.79
N LYS A 216 -9.30 5.32 -0.49
CA LYS A 216 -8.71 6.18 -1.51
C LYS A 216 -7.72 5.43 -2.40
N VAL A 217 -6.87 4.57 -1.84
CA VAL A 217 -5.92 3.74 -2.62
C VAL A 217 -6.66 2.82 -3.57
N GLU A 218 -7.68 2.12 -3.09
CA GLU A 218 -8.44 1.17 -3.91
C GLU A 218 -9.27 1.90 -4.97
N ALA A 219 -9.90 3.03 -4.62
CA ALA A 219 -10.56 3.90 -5.59
C ALA A 219 -9.58 4.41 -6.66
N LEU A 220 -8.36 4.80 -6.29
CA LEU A 220 -7.33 5.23 -7.23
C LEU A 220 -6.85 4.10 -8.13
N ARG A 221 -6.73 2.87 -7.63
CA ARG A 221 -6.35 1.69 -8.43
C ARG A 221 -7.41 1.30 -9.45
N SER A 222 -8.69 1.41 -9.09
CA SER A 222 -9.80 1.10 -10.00
C SER A 222 -9.94 2.09 -11.16
N LEU A 223 -9.38 3.30 -11.04
CA LEU A 223 -9.42 4.30 -12.10
C LEU A 223 -8.28 4.13 -13.11
N PRO A 224 -8.56 4.21 -14.43
CA PRO A 224 -7.53 4.18 -15.45
C PRO A 224 -6.50 5.30 -15.25
N VAL A 225 -5.25 5.02 -15.58
CA VAL A 225 -4.17 6.01 -15.61
C VAL A 225 -4.52 7.12 -16.61
N LEU A 226 -4.22 8.38 -16.26
CA LEU A 226 -4.45 9.52 -17.14
C LEU A 226 -3.61 9.41 -18.42
N ASN A 227 -4.28 9.21 -19.55
CA ASN A 227 -3.70 9.36 -20.89
C ASN A 227 -4.81 9.70 -21.89
N GLU A 228 -4.44 10.12 -23.10
CA GLU A 228 -5.40 10.55 -24.14
C GLU A 228 -6.35 9.42 -24.55
N TYR A 229 -5.85 8.19 -24.59
CA TYR A 229 -6.65 7.01 -24.93
C TYR A 229 -7.76 6.78 -23.90
N ASN A 230 -7.40 6.69 -22.62
CA ASN A 230 -8.34 6.45 -21.53
C ASN A 230 -9.32 7.62 -21.38
N CYS A 231 -8.86 8.88 -21.49
CA CYS A 231 -9.75 10.04 -21.48
C CYS A 231 -10.80 9.99 -22.60
N LYS A 232 -10.40 9.56 -23.80
CA LYS A 232 -11.32 9.40 -24.92
C LYS A 232 -12.33 8.30 -24.64
N HIS A 233 -11.91 7.14 -24.13
CA HIS A 233 -12.79 5.98 -23.92
C HIS A 233 -13.70 6.08 -22.68
N THR A 234 -13.30 6.81 -21.64
CA THR A 234 -14.09 6.93 -20.41
C THR A 234 -15.23 7.95 -20.53
N PHE A 235 -15.11 8.98 -21.38
CA PHE A 235 -16.08 10.08 -21.47
C PHE A 235 -16.77 10.23 -22.84
N SER A 236 -16.65 9.24 -23.73
CA SER A 236 -17.34 9.23 -25.04
C SER A 236 -18.67 8.47 -25.05
N GLY A 237 -19.35 8.42 -23.89
CA GLY A 237 -20.75 8.02 -23.78
C GLY A 237 -21.70 9.17 -24.09
#